data_AF-A0A7D3VQX2-F1
#
_entry.id   AF-A0A7D3VQX2-F1
#
_cell.length_a   1.000
_cell.length_b   1.000
_cell.length_c   1.000
_cell.angle_alpha   90.00
_cell.angle_beta   90.00
_cell.angle_gamma   90.00
#
_symmetry.space_group_name_H-M   'P 1'
#
loop_
_entity.id
_entity.type
_entity.pdbx_description
1 polymer ?
#
loop_
_entity_poly.entity_id
_entity_poly.type
_entity_poly.pdbx_seq_one_letter_code
_entity_poly.pdbx_strand_id
1 'polypeptide(L)'
;MLSGKPADILVGGACTFQLPPDPTCASRARSLLAATMRELHLPPGLIDDAKLAVSELATNALNHASSPWFRGMALPELWVWSRTHPASELVVSVFDAHRELWPVNTSTELLDDHGKGLAIVAALSSCTGAHWSRARFRTSCEGKRVWFALGLSAPWPMADRIVPPAAAACRLSEVLQARGIQVSRRTDDAGISILAAGGLNVWVEPKAFSWRTGQGYVQQPLIDLHETAEHIVSQLEAQR
;
A
#
# COMPACT_ATOMS: atom_id res chain seq x y z
N MET A 1 -7.28 12.79 8.16
CA MET A 1 -6.80 11.91 9.25
C MET A 1 -5.45 11.32 8.84
N LEU A 2 -4.50 11.17 9.77
CA LEU A 2 -3.17 10.56 9.54
C LEU A 2 -3.00 9.39 10.51
N SER A 3 -2.42 8.29 10.05
CA SER A 3 -1.97 7.17 10.86
C SER A 3 -0.52 6.82 10.52
N GLY A 4 0.31 6.64 11.54
CA GLY A 4 1.76 6.39 11.43
C GLY A 4 2.63 7.64 11.30
N LYS A 5 3.95 7.47 11.47
CA LYS A 5 4.97 8.53 11.31
C LYS A 5 5.94 8.18 10.18
N PRO A 6 6.43 9.15 9.38
CA PRO A 6 7.35 8.84 8.29
C PRO A 6 8.62 8.11 8.76
N ALA A 7 9.19 8.50 9.90
CA ALA A 7 10.33 7.80 10.50
C ALA A 7 10.08 6.30 10.77
N ASP A 8 8.83 5.85 10.95
CA ASP A 8 8.52 4.44 11.20
C ASP A 8 8.63 3.60 9.90
N ILE A 9 8.63 4.20 8.72
CA ILE A 9 8.82 3.50 7.44
C ILE A 9 10.19 2.79 7.42
N LEU A 10 11.20 3.38 8.05
CA LEU A 10 12.53 2.78 8.23
C LEU A 10 12.53 1.48 9.05
N VAL A 11 11.41 1.14 9.71
CA VAL A 11 11.26 -0.08 10.52
C VAL A 11 10.08 -0.95 10.12
N GLY A 12 9.65 -0.82 8.85
CA GLY A 12 8.51 -1.57 8.32
C GLY A 12 7.15 -1.02 8.73
N GLY A 13 7.09 0.23 9.20
CA GLY A 13 5.85 0.98 9.37
C GLY A 13 5.34 1.57 8.05
N ALA A 14 4.23 2.29 8.13
CA ALA A 14 3.64 3.01 7.01
C ALA A 14 3.05 4.34 7.47
N CYS A 15 2.94 5.27 6.52
CA CYS A 15 2.05 6.41 6.64
C CYS A 15 0.77 6.15 5.86
N THR A 16 -0.36 6.46 6.46
CA THR A 16 -1.67 6.39 5.82
C THR A 16 -2.35 7.73 6.02
N PHE A 17 -2.88 8.33 4.95
CA PHE A 17 -3.55 9.61 4.96
C PHE A 17 -4.92 9.51 4.28
N GLN A 18 -5.95 10.03 4.94
CA GLN A 18 -7.23 10.24 4.28
C GLN A 18 -7.16 11.52 3.44
N LEU A 19 -7.48 11.42 2.16
CA LEU A 19 -7.49 12.53 1.21
C LEU A 19 -8.87 13.22 1.19
N PRO A 20 -8.93 14.53 0.86
CA PRO A 20 -10.18 15.26 0.79
C PRO A 20 -11.02 14.85 -0.43
N PRO A 21 -12.38 14.84 -0.33
CA PRO A 21 -13.30 14.50 -1.42
C PRO A 21 -13.53 15.64 -2.43
N ASP A 22 -12.62 16.60 -2.52
CA ASP A 22 -12.80 17.82 -3.30
C ASP A 22 -11.58 18.05 -4.22
N PRO A 23 -11.63 19.04 -5.15
CA PRO A 23 -10.55 19.30 -6.10
C PRO A 23 -9.16 19.54 -5.50
N THR A 24 -9.04 19.76 -4.19
CA THR A 24 -7.74 19.85 -3.50
C THR A 24 -7.06 18.49 -3.28
N CYS A 25 -7.73 17.36 -3.56
CA CYS A 25 -7.24 15.99 -3.35
C CYS A 25 -5.80 15.77 -3.86
N ALA A 26 -5.55 16.04 -5.15
CA ALA A 26 -4.23 15.85 -5.74
C ALA A 26 -3.17 16.77 -5.12
N SER A 27 -3.52 18.03 -4.85
CA SER A 27 -2.60 18.99 -4.19
C SER A 27 -2.23 18.53 -2.78
N ARG A 28 -3.21 18.00 -2.05
CA ARG A 28 -3.00 17.46 -0.71
C ARG A 28 -2.13 16.20 -0.74
N ALA A 29 -2.39 15.28 -1.67
CA ALA A 29 -1.58 14.07 -1.85
C ALA A 29 -0.11 14.40 -2.15
N ARG A 30 0.14 15.32 -3.09
CA ARG A 30 1.50 15.82 -3.39
C ARG A 30 2.20 16.38 -2.17
N SER A 31 1.50 17.22 -1.40
CA SER A 31 2.07 17.88 -0.22
C SER A 31 2.42 16.89 0.88
N LEU A 32 1.55 15.91 1.14
CA LEU A 32 1.75 14.87 2.16
C LEU A 32 2.87 13.91 1.77
N LEU A 33 2.90 13.46 0.51
CA LEU A 33 3.96 12.58 0.03
C LEU A 33 5.32 13.30 0.05
N ALA A 34 5.38 14.54 -0.43
CA ALA A 34 6.61 15.32 -0.41
C ALA A 34 7.10 15.59 1.02
N ALA A 35 6.21 15.84 1.99
CA ALA A 35 6.60 15.97 3.39
C ALA A 35 7.19 14.66 3.95
N THR A 36 6.51 13.53 3.68
CA THR A 36 6.95 12.18 4.09
C THR A 36 8.34 11.87 3.52
N MET A 37 8.54 12.08 2.22
CA MET A 37 9.81 11.79 1.54
C MET A 37 10.96 12.71 1.98
N ARG A 38 10.68 13.97 2.34
CA ARG A 38 11.69 14.87 2.93
C ARG A 38 12.12 14.43 4.32
N GLU A 39 11.19 13.98 5.15
CA GLU A 39 11.51 13.42 6.47
C GLU A 39 12.34 12.12 6.35
N LEU A 40 12.12 11.37 5.27
CA LEU A 40 12.95 10.21 4.89
C LEU A 40 14.28 10.58 4.22
N HIS A 41 14.59 11.87 4.07
CA HIS A 41 15.81 12.40 3.44
C HIS A 41 16.03 11.91 1.99
N LEU A 42 14.94 11.70 1.24
CA LEU A 42 15.02 11.28 -0.16
C LEU A 42 15.43 12.43 -1.10
N PRO A 43 16.11 12.14 -2.23
CA PRO A 43 16.59 13.16 -3.14
C PRO A 43 15.47 14.02 -3.75
N PRO A 44 15.69 15.34 -3.96
CA PRO A 44 14.66 16.23 -4.52
C PRO A 44 14.08 15.78 -5.87
N GLY A 45 14.90 15.24 -6.78
CA GLY A 45 14.43 14.74 -8.08
C GLY A 45 13.41 13.61 -7.92
N LEU A 46 13.68 12.66 -7.02
CA LEU A 46 12.75 11.57 -6.72
C LEU A 46 11.44 12.09 -6.12
N ILE A 47 11.49 13.15 -5.32
CA ILE A 47 10.29 13.78 -4.74
C ILE A 47 9.44 14.44 -5.82
N ASP A 48 10.05 15.07 -6.82
CA ASP A 48 9.31 15.69 -7.92
C ASP A 48 8.63 14.66 -8.82
N ASP A 49 9.31 13.55 -9.13
CA ASP A 49 8.73 12.40 -9.85
C ASP A 49 7.55 11.81 -9.07
N ALA A 50 7.74 11.59 -7.76
CA ALA A 50 6.71 11.06 -6.87
C ALA A 50 5.47 11.97 -6.80
N LYS A 51 5.68 13.30 -6.75
CA LYS A 51 4.59 14.29 -6.74
C LYS A 51 3.77 14.23 -8.03
N LEU A 52 4.42 14.08 -9.18
CA LEU A 52 3.71 13.96 -10.45
C LEU A 52 2.90 12.65 -10.48
N ALA A 53 3.53 11.51 -10.20
CA ALA A 53 2.85 10.22 -10.20
C ALA A 53 1.68 10.13 -9.20
N VAL A 54 1.85 10.61 -7.96
CA VAL A 54 0.76 10.60 -6.97
C VAL A 54 -0.39 11.54 -7.33
N SER A 55 -0.09 12.61 -8.08
CA SER A 55 -1.12 13.54 -8.56
C SER A 55 -2.08 12.84 -9.51
N GLU A 56 -1.55 12.04 -10.44
CA GLU A 56 -2.35 11.26 -11.39
C GLU A 56 -3.23 10.24 -10.65
N LEU A 57 -2.65 9.48 -9.72
CA LEU A 57 -3.42 8.49 -8.94
C LEU A 57 -4.50 9.14 -8.07
N ALA A 58 -4.19 10.25 -7.39
CA ALA A 58 -5.15 10.96 -6.55
C ALA A 58 -6.29 11.61 -7.36
N THR A 59 -5.99 12.08 -8.57
CA THR A 59 -6.99 12.64 -9.49
C THR A 59 -7.95 11.54 -9.96
N ASN A 60 -7.40 10.39 -10.37
CA ASN A 60 -8.21 9.22 -10.76
C ASN A 60 -9.12 8.77 -9.61
N ALA A 61 -8.57 8.64 -8.40
CA ALA A 61 -9.34 8.25 -7.22
C ALA A 61 -10.46 9.25 -6.86
N LEU A 62 -10.22 10.56 -6.99
CA LEU A 62 -11.23 11.59 -6.76
C LEU A 62 -12.36 11.50 -7.80
N ASN A 63 -12.02 11.32 -9.08
CA ASN A 63 -12.98 11.17 -10.16
C ASN A 63 -13.88 9.94 -9.92
N HIS A 64 -13.30 8.83 -9.48
CA HIS A 64 -14.05 7.63 -9.12
C HIS A 64 -14.98 7.86 -7.92
N ALA A 65 -14.47 8.50 -6.85
CA ALA A 65 -15.25 8.79 -5.65
C ALA A 65 -16.39 9.79 -5.88
N SER A 66 -16.27 10.63 -6.92
CA SER A 66 -17.28 11.64 -7.29
C SER A 66 -18.44 11.06 -8.11
N SER A 67 -18.32 9.80 -8.57
CA SER A 67 -19.38 9.07 -9.26
C SER A 67 -20.66 9.02 -8.41
N PRO A 68 -21.84 9.34 -8.95
CA PRO A 68 -23.11 9.33 -8.21
C PRO A 68 -23.39 8.02 -7.46
N TRP A 69 -22.90 6.91 -7.99
CA TRP A 69 -23.07 5.56 -7.43
C TRP A 69 -22.21 5.30 -6.18
N PHE A 70 -21.09 6.03 -6.03
CA PHE A 70 -20.11 5.84 -4.96
C PHE A 70 -20.06 7.04 -4.00
N ARG A 71 -20.92 8.04 -4.21
CA ARG A 71 -20.99 9.25 -3.39
C ARG A 71 -21.42 8.89 -1.96
N GLY A 72 -20.52 9.11 -0.99
CA GLY A 72 -20.75 8.78 0.43
C GLY A 72 -20.04 7.51 0.91
N MET A 73 -19.33 6.79 0.03
CA MET A 73 -18.41 5.71 0.42
C MET A 73 -17.11 6.25 1.02
N ALA A 74 -16.17 5.35 1.35
CA ALA A 74 -14.88 5.74 1.93
C ALA A 74 -14.14 6.73 1.03
N LEU A 75 -13.56 7.74 1.68
CA LEU A 75 -12.73 8.74 1.03
C LEU A 75 -11.45 8.10 0.50
N PRO A 76 -10.88 8.64 -0.61
CA PRO A 76 -9.59 8.15 -1.09
C PRO A 76 -8.52 8.20 0.00
N GLU A 77 -7.61 7.23 -0.02
CA GLU A 77 -6.54 7.13 0.96
C GLU A 77 -5.18 7.07 0.26
N LEU A 78 -4.20 7.80 0.77
CA LEU A 78 -2.81 7.73 0.35
C LEU A 78 -2.03 6.88 1.37
N TRP A 79 -1.35 5.85 0.90
CA TRP A 79 -0.53 4.96 1.72
C TRP A 79 0.92 4.98 1.23
N VAL A 80 1.86 5.00 2.16
CA VAL A 80 3.30 5.04 1.87
C VAL A 80 4.04 4.11 2.82
N TRP A 81 4.82 3.19 2.27
CA TRP A 81 5.75 2.34 3.02
C TRP A 81 6.97 1.99 2.14
N SER A 82 7.98 1.36 2.72
CA SER A 82 9.07 0.77 1.97
C SER A 82 8.92 -0.74 1.88
N ARG A 83 9.36 -1.31 0.76
CA ARG A 83 9.59 -2.75 0.63
C ARG A 83 11.05 -3.03 0.32
N THR A 84 11.53 -4.20 0.71
CA THR A 84 12.92 -4.63 0.51
C THR A 84 13.05 -5.72 -0.55
N HIS A 85 11.96 -6.41 -0.88
CA HIS A 85 11.92 -7.44 -1.92
C HIS A 85 10.91 -7.09 -3.04
N PRO A 86 11.25 -7.26 -4.34
CA PRO A 86 12.52 -7.78 -4.87
C PRO A 86 13.69 -6.78 -4.83
N ALA A 87 13.41 -5.51 -4.57
CA ALA A 87 14.39 -4.44 -4.42
C ALA A 87 13.95 -3.45 -3.34
N SER A 88 14.89 -2.65 -2.84
CA SER A 88 14.61 -1.53 -1.93
C SER A 88 13.84 -0.43 -2.67
N GLU A 89 12.57 -0.30 -2.34
CA GLU A 89 11.66 0.63 -3.02
C GLU A 89 10.72 1.32 -2.04
N LEU A 90 10.36 2.57 -2.33
CA LEU A 90 9.25 3.26 -1.69
C LEU A 90 7.97 2.98 -2.47
N VAL A 91 7.02 2.33 -1.83
CA VAL A 91 5.72 2.00 -2.40
C VAL A 91 4.72 3.09 -2.03
N VAL A 92 4.14 3.72 -3.04
CA VAL A 92 3.12 4.76 -2.91
C VAL A 92 1.84 4.23 -3.50
N SER A 93 0.77 4.28 -2.72
CA SER A 93 -0.52 3.70 -3.11
C SER A 93 -1.65 4.68 -2.87
N VAL A 94 -2.64 4.67 -3.76
CA VAL A 94 -3.92 5.33 -3.58
C VAL A 94 -5.03 4.29 -3.58
N PHE A 95 -5.86 4.32 -2.55
CA PHE A 95 -7.07 3.51 -2.47
C PHE A 95 -8.30 4.34 -2.86
N ASP A 96 -9.22 3.73 -3.59
CA ASP A 96 -10.58 4.23 -3.79
C ASP A 96 -11.61 3.10 -3.67
N ALA A 97 -12.83 3.46 -3.26
CA ALA A 97 -13.90 2.49 -3.01
C ALA A 97 -14.59 1.96 -4.29
N HIS A 98 -14.17 2.40 -5.48
CA HIS A 98 -14.80 2.02 -6.74
C HIS A 98 -14.22 0.70 -7.27
N ARG A 99 -14.81 -0.42 -6.86
CA ARG A 99 -14.30 -1.78 -7.15
C ARG A 99 -14.34 -2.18 -8.64
N GLU A 100 -15.33 -1.67 -9.39
CA GLU A 100 -15.61 -2.13 -10.76
C GLU A 100 -14.78 -1.43 -11.85
N LEU A 101 -14.44 -0.15 -11.66
CA LEU A 101 -13.68 0.62 -12.65
C LEU A 101 -12.19 0.32 -12.46
N TRP A 102 -11.67 -0.58 -13.29
CA TRP A 102 -10.27 -0.97 -13.23
C TRP A 102 -9.36 0.07 -13.92
N PRO A 103 -8.17 0.38 -13.37
CA PRO A 103 -7.21 1.23 -14.07
C PRO A 103 -6.75 0.54 -15.36
N VAL A 104 -7.02 1.16 -16.52
CA VAL A 104 -6.58 0.68 -17.83
C VAL A 104 -5.53 1.63 -18.37
N ASN A 105 -4.38 1.08 -18.77
CA ASN A 105 -3.38 1.81 -19.57
C ASN A 105 -3.91 1.92 -21.00
N THR A 106 -4.76 2.91 -21.26
CA THR A 106 -5.27 3.13 -22.62
C THR A 106 -4.26 4.00 -23.37
N SER A 107 -3.46 3.39 -24.24
CA SER A 107 -2.51 4.09 -25.12
C SER A 107 -3.13 4.58 -26.42
N THR A 108 -4.44 4.83 -26.46
CA THR A 108 -5.14 5.11 -27.72
C THR A 108 -5.86 6.45 -27.68
N GLU A 109 -5.44 7.29 -28.61
CA GLU A 109 -6.03 8.53 -29.12
C GLU A 109 -5.55 9.85 -28.49
N LEU A 110 -4.89 10.64 -29.35
CA LEU A 110 -4.21 11.92 -29.13
C LEU A 110 -5.11 13.06 -28.62
N LEU A 111 -6.38 12.79 -28.27
CA LEU A 111 -7.39 13.79 -27.91
C LEU A 111 -8.18 13.45 -26.64
N ASP A 112 -7.92 12.30 -26.00
CA ASP A 112 -8.51 11.98 -24.70
C ASP A 112 -7.43 12.01 -23.59
N ASP A 113 -7.53 12.98 -22.68
CA ASP A 113 -6.59 13.13 -21.56
C ASP A 113 -6.82 12.08 -20.46
N HIS A 114 -7.91 11.28 -20.54
CA HIS A 114 -8.31 10.34 -19.50
C HIS A 114 -7.46 9.05 -19.41
N GLY A 115 -6.47 8.84 -20.28
CA GLY A 115 -5.59 7.65 -20.28
C GLY A 115 -4.10 7.90 -20.03
N LYS A 116 -3.64 9.15 -20.07
CA LYS A 116 -2.19 9.48 -20.00
C LYS A 116 -1.61 9.36 -18.60
N GLY A 117 -2.43 9.57 -17.57
CA GLY A 117 -1.95 9.62 -16.18
C GLY A 117 -1.23 8.35 -15.74
N LEU A 118 -1.75 7.16 -16.09
CA LEU A 118 -1.09 5.90 -15.75
C LEU A 118 0.18 5.64 -16.55
N ALA A 119 0.26 6.13 -17.80
CA ALA A 119 1.48 6.10 -18.59
C ALA A 119 2.58 6.99 -17.99
N ILE A 120 2.21 8.17 -17.48
CA ILE A 120 3.13 9.05 -16.72
C ILE A 120 3.60 8.35 -15.46
N VAL A 121 2.69 7.74 -14.68
CA VAL A 121 3.04 6.97 -13.49
C VAL A 121 4.04 5.87 -13.82
N ALA A 122 3.78 5.09 -14.87
CA ALA A 122 4.66 4.00 -15.31
C ALA A 122 6.04 4.50 -15.78
N ALA A 123 6.11 5.67 -16.44
CA ALA A 123 7.37 6.26 -16.91
C ALA A 123 8.26 6.77 -15.77
N LEU A 124 7.65 7.15 -14.63
CA LEU A 124 8.35 7.71 -13.47
C LEU A 124 8.62 6.69 -12.35
N SER A 125 8.17 5.44 -12.52
CA SER A 125 8.22 4.42 -11.48
C SER A 125 9.04 3.21 -11.90
N SER A 126 9.62 2.50 -10.94
CA SER A 126 10.31 1.22 -11.20
C SER A 126 9.32 0.12 -11.56
N CYS A 127 8.15 0.15 -10.93
CA CYS A 127 7.00 -0.64 -11.33
C CYS A 127 5.69 0.01 -10.86
N THR A 128 4.58 -0.51 -11.35
CA THR A 128 3.23 -0.04 -11.02
C THR A 128 2.26 -1.21 -11.05
N GLY A 129 1.11 -1.09 -10.38
CA GLY A 129 0.10 -2.13 -10.38
C GLY A 129 -1.21 -1.69 -9.73
N ALA A 130 -2.17 -2.61 -9.79
CA ALA A 130 -3.43 -2.46 -9.10
C ALA A 130 -3.97 -3.82 -8.66
N HIS A 131 -4.66 -3.83 -7.52
CA HIS A 131 -5.38 -5.01 -7.03
C HIS A 131 -6.53 -4.61 -6.10
N TRP A 132 -7.47 -5.53 -5.88
CA TRP A 132 -8.53 -5.32 -4.90
C TRP A 132 -7.97 -5.27 -3.48
N SER A 133 -8.44 -4.30 -2.71
CA SER A 133 -7.99 -4.11 -1.32
C SER A 133 -9.14 -3.56 -0.49
N ARG A 134 -8.83 -3.21 0.76
CA ARG A 134 -9.78 -2.63 1.71
C ARG A 134 -9.25 -1.30 2.26
N ALA A 135 -10.15 -0.38 2.57
CA ALA A 135 -9.84 0.88 3.24
C ALA A 135 -9.11 0.64 4.57
N ARG A 136 -8.17 1.53 4.94
CA ARG A 136 -7.47 1.51 6.23
C ARG A 136 -8.10 2.45 7.26
N PHE A 137 -8.90 3.42 6.85
CA PHE A 137 -9.62 4.33 7.73
C PHE A 137 -11.12 4.01 7.82
N ARG A 138 -11.72 4.35 8.97
CA ARG A 138 -13.16 4.17 9.28
C ARG A 138 -13.58 2.69 9.18
N THR A 139 -14.86 2.42 8.90
CA THR A 139 -15.36 1.08 8.62
C THR A 139 -14.68 0.57 7.35
N SER A 140 -13.92 -0.52 7.48
CA SER A 140 -13.27 -1.19 6.35
C SER A 140 -14.28 -1.43 5.22
N CYS A 141 -14.10 -0.75 4.09
CA CYS A 141 -14.85 -1.00 2.86
C CYS A 141 -13.96 -1.62 1.80
N GLU A 142 -14.58 -2.37 0.89
CA GLU A 142 -13.92 -2.95 -0.27
C GLU A 142 -13.69 -1.89 -1.34
N GLY A 143 -12.68 -2.10 -2.17
CA GLY A 143 -12.31 -1.19 -3.24
C GLY A 143 -11.09 -1.68 -3.98
N LYS A 144 -10.34 -0.74 -4.55
CA LYS A 144 -9.09 -1.03 -5.24
C LYS A 144 -7.96 -0.17 -4.71
N ARG A 145 -6.75 -0.74 -4.74
CA ARG A 145 -5.49 -0.04 -4.53
C ARG A 145 -4.80 0.07 -5.87
N VAL A 146 -4.45 1.28 -6.28
CA VAL A 146 -3.53 1.55 -7.40
C VAL A 146 -2.22 2.08 -6.82
N TRP A 147 -1.09 1.59 -7.30
CA TRP A 147 0.19 1.86 -6.66
C TRP A 147 1.34 1.95 -7.66
N PHE A 148 2.38 2.67 -7.26
CA PHE A 148 3.66 2.71 -7.95
C PHE A 148 4.81 2.59 -6.94
N ALA A 149 5.96 2.14 -7.42
CA ALA A 149 7.18 2.00 -6.64
C ALA A 149 8.28 2.92 -7.17
N LEU A 150 9.07 3.48 -6.26
CA LEU A 150 10.23 4.31 -6.56
C LEU A 150 11.48 3.61 -6.04
N GLY A 151 12.48 3.43 -6.90
CA GLY A 151 13.76 2.81 -6.51
C GLY A 151 14.51 3.64 -5.47
N LEU A 152 15.03 2.98 -4.43
CA LEU A 152 15.88 3.60 -3.41
C LEU A 152 17.34 3.23 -3.67
N SER A 153 18.21 4.24 -3.77
CA SER A 153 19.61 4.07 -4.24
C SER A 153 20.59 3.49 -3.21
N ALA A 154 20.17 3.32 -1.95
CA ALA A 154 20.97 2.75 -0.87
C ALA A 154 20.25 1.52 -0.30
N PRO A 155 20.95 0.57 0.36
CA PRO A 155 20.28 -0.50 1.10
C PRO A 155 19.30 0.15 2.08
N TRP A 156 18.01 -0.12 1.87
CA TRP A 156 16.94 0.46 2.64
C TRP A 156 16.22 -0.63 3.44
N PRO A 157 16.01 -0.44 4.75
CA PRO A 157 16.58 0.65 5.56
C PRO A 157 18.10 0.53 5.71
N MET A 158 18.78 1.65 5.98
CA MET A 158 20.25 1.72 6.09
C MET A 158 20.86 0.91 7.26
N ALA A 159 20.05 0.19 8.03
CA ALA A 159 20.50 -0.62 9.16
C ALA A 159 19.80 -1.99 9.13
N ASP A 160 20.54 -3.04 9.52
CA ASP A 160 19.99 -4.36 9.85
C ASP A 160 19.08 -4.23 11.08
N ARG A 161 17.86 -3.76 10.86
CA ARG A 161 16.85 -3.67 11.89
C ARG A 161 16.13 -5.00 12.00
N ILE A 162 16.46 -5.71 13.06
CA ILE A 162 15.78 -6.96 13.43
C ILE A 162 14.39 -6.60 13.98
N VAL A 163 13.35 -6.98 13.25
CA VAL A 163 11.97 -6.94 13.74
C VAL A 163 11.72 -8.20 14.56
N PRO A 164 11.41 -8.11 15.88
CA PRO A 164 11.12 -9.29 16.67
C PRO A 164 9.88 -10.03 16.11
N PRO A 165 9.91 -11.36 15.93
CA PRO A 165 8.80 -12.12 15.32
C PRO A 165 7.46 -11.91 16.04
N ALA A 166 7.46 -11.88 17.37
CA ALA A 166 6.24 -11.62 18.14
C ALA A 166 5.66 -10.22 17.88
N ALA A 167 6.52 -9.20 17.72
CA ALA A 167 6.11 -7.85 17.38
C ALA A 167 5.58 -7.77 15.93
N ALA A 168 6.24 -8.45 15.00
CA ALA A 168 5.80 -8.57 13.61
C ALA A 168 4.42 -9.25 13.51
N ALA A 169 4.21 -10.34 14.26
CA ALA A 169 2.94 -11.04 14.35
C ALA A 169 1.81 -10.15 14.92
N CYS A 170 2.09 -9.38 15.98
CA CYS A 170 1.13 -8.45 16.57
C CYS A 170 0.72 -7.36 15.58
N ARG A 171 1.70 -6.70 14.97
CA ARG A 171 1.47 -5.62 14.01
C ARG A 171 0.75 -6.11 12.75
N LEU A 172 1.10 -7.28 12.22
CA LEU A 172 0.41 -7.84 11.06
C LEU A 172 -1.05 -8.16 11.40
N SER A 173 -1.31 -8.72 12.59
CA SER A 173 -2.69 -8.93 13.08
C SER A 173 -3.47 -7.61 13.17
N GLU A 174 -2.88 -6.56 13.74
CA GLU A 174 -3.50 -5.23 13.86
C GLU A 174 -3.83 -4.63 12.48
N VAL A 175 -2.88 -4.69 11.53
CA VAL A 175 -3.07 -4.16 10.18
C VAL A 175 -4.19 -4.91 9.45
N LEU A 176 -4.26 -6.24 9.56
CA LEU A 176 -5.31 -7.04 8.93
C LEU A 176 -6.68 -6.81 9.60
N GLN A 177 -6.74 -6.72 10.92
CA GLN A 177 -7.98 -6.42 11.67
C GLN A 177 -8.50 -5.01 11.34
N ALA A 178 -7.62 -4.04 11.14
CA ALA A 178 -8.01 -2.72 10.64
C ALA A 178 -8.66 -2.78 9.24
N ARG A 179 -8.41 -3.83 8.47
CA ARG A 179 -9.10 -4.16 7.20
C ARG A 179 -10.36 -5.00 7.37
N GLY A 180 -10.89 -5.10 8.59
CA GLY A 180 -12.06 -5.94 8.89
C GLY A 180 -11.83 -7.44 8.69
N ILE A 181 -10.57 -7.88 8.54
CA ILE A 181 -10.23 -9.30 8.43
C ILE A 181 -10.14 -9.87 9.84
N GLN A 182 -10.90 -10.93 10.11
CA GLN A 182 -10.82 -11.63 11.37
C GLN A 182 -9.48 -12.39 11.44
N VAL A 183 -8.70 -12.12 12.48
CA VAL A 183 -7.40 -12.76 12.71
C VAL A 183 -7.37 -13.39 14.09
N SER A 184 -6.96 -14.65 14.15
CA SER A 184 -6.57 -15.31 15.40
C SER A 184 -5.08 -15.62 15.37
N ARG A 185 -4.41 -15.50 16.53
CA ARG A 185 -2.97 -15.75 16.69
C ARG A 185 -2.75 -16.90 17.66
N ARG A 186 -1.84 -17.81 17.31
CA ARG A 186 -1.27 -18.81 18.21
C ARG A 186 0.25 -18.69 18.15
N THR A 187 0.92 -18.84 19.29
CA THR A 187 2.38 -18.80 19.38
C THR A 187 2.82 -20.06 20.08
N ASP A 188 3.84 -20.74 19.54
CA ASP A 188 4.43 -21.92 20.17
C ASP A 188 5.55 -21.56 21.14
N ASP A 189 6.07 -22.56 21.86
CA ASP A 189 7.16 -22.40 22.83
C ASP A 189 8.49 -22.00 22.18
N ALA A 190 8.63 -22.17 20.86
CA ALA A 190 9.79 -21.74 20.09
C ALA A 190 9.68 -20.27 19.62
N GLY A 191 8.56 -19.60 19.91
CA GLY A 191 8.30 -18.21 19.53
C GLY A 191 7.80 -18.03 18.10
N ILE A 192 7.53 -19.12 17.37
CA ILE A 192 6.91 -19.07 16.04
C ILE A 192 5.42 -18.80 16.23
N SER A 193 4.91 -17.81 15.52
CA SER A 193 3.49 -17.47 15.56
C SER A 193 2.79 -17.94 14.29
N ILE A 194 1.55 -18.42 14.41
CA ILE A 194 0.65 -18.68 13.28
C ILE A 194 -0.53 -17.72 13.40
N LEU A 195 -0.74 -16.92 12.36
CA LEU A 195 -1.91 -16.07 12.20
C LEU A 195 -2.89 -16.76 11.24
N ALA A 196 -4.09 -17.07 11.72
CA ALA A 196 -5.19 -17.51 10.86
C ALA A 196 -6.04 -16.30 10.50
N ALA A 197 -6.04 -15.91 9.23
CA ALA A 197 -6.66 -14.70 8.69
C ALA A 197 -7.50 -15.01 7.44
N GLY A 198 -8.83 -14.91 7.54
CA GLY A 198 -9.72 -15.09 6.39
C GLY A 198 -9.63 -16.44 5.67
N GLY A 199 -9.19 -17.51 6.37
CA GLY A 199 -8.95 -18.83 5.76
C GLY A 199 -7.51 -19.09 5.32
N LEU A 200 -6.62 -18.10 5.43
CA LEU A 200 -5.18 -18.26 5.23
C LEU A 200 -4.47 -18.47 6.57
N ASN A 201 -3.47 -19.34 6.57
CA ASN A 201 -2.51 -19.47 7.66
C ASN A 201 -1.22 -18.78 7.25
N VAL A 202 -0.78 -17.82 8.06
CA VAL A 202 0.46 -17.07 7.90
C VAL A 202 1.38 -17.44 9.05
N TRP A 203 2.49 -18.08 8.73
CA TRP A 203 3.55 -18.39 9.69
C TRP A 203 4.44 -17.17 9.83
N VAL A 204 4.73 -16.79 11.07
CA VAL A 204 5.68 -15.75 11.43
C VAL A 204 6.91 -16.45 11.96
N GLU A 205 7.82 -16.72 11.05
CA GLU A 205 9.11 -17.34 11.30
C GLU A 205 10.12 -16.29 11.84
N PRO A 206 11.29 -16.71 12.36
CA PRO A 206 12.27 -15.77 12.91
C PRO A 206 12.70 -14.62 11.98
N LYS A 207 12.60 -14.80 10.66
CA LYS A 207 13.07 -13.83 9.65
C LYS A 207 12.03 -13.45 8.60
N ALA A 208 10.90 -14.16 8.52
CA ALA A 208 9.95 -13.99 7.44
C ALA A 208 8.50 -14.28 7.84
N PHE A 209 7.59 -13.66 7.10
CA PHE A 209 6.22 -14.13 6.95
C PHE A 209 6.17 -15.16 5.83
N SER A 210 5.58 -16.31 6.09
CA SER A 210 5.36 -17.37 5.11
C SER A 210 3.88 -17.69 5.03
N TRP A 211 3.33 -17.84 3.82
CA TRP A 211 1.96 -18.35 3.66
C TRP A 211 1.79 -19.04 2.30
N ARG A 212 0.71 -19.79 2.17
CA ARG A 212 0.39 -20.51 0.94
C ARG A 212 -0.52 -19.67 0.03
N THR A 213 -0.13 -19.60 -1.22
CA THR A 213 -0.91 -19.05 -2.33
C THR A 213 -1.36 -20.17 -3.26
N GLY A 214 -2.20 -19.86 -4.25
CA GLY A 214 -2.56 -20.81 -5.31
C GLY A 214 -1.36 -21.30 -6.13
N GLN A 215 -0.26 -20.55 -6.14
CA GLN A 215 0.96 -20.83 -6.90
C GLN A 215 2.09 -21.47 -6.06
N GLY A 216 1.85 -21.73 -4.76
CA GLY A 216 2.85 -22.29 -3.85
C GLY A 216 3.07 -21.43 -2.61
N TYR A 217 4.18 -21.65 -1.91
CA TYR A 217 4.54 -20.86 -0.73
C TYR A 217 5.22 -19.56 -1.14
N VAL A 218 4.80 -18.47 -0.51
CA VAL A 218 5.44 -17.15 -0.61
C VAL A 218 6.07 -16.83 0.73
N GLN A 219 7.27 -16.26 0.69
CA GLN A 219 7.97 -15.74 1.85
C GLN A 219 8.26 -14.25 1.66
N GLN A 220 8.11 -13.47 2.74
CA GLN A 220 8.40 -12.04 2.77
C GLN A 220 9.19 -11.70 4.04
N PRO A 221 10.21 -10.83 3.98
CA PRO A 221 10.91 -10.37 5.18
C PRO A 221 9.97 -9.76 6.21
N LEU A 222 10.25 -9.91 7.52
CA LEU A 222 9.40 -9.33 8.57
C LEU A 222 9.27 -7.80 8.50
N ILE A 223 10.26 -7.13 7.90
CA ILE A 223 10.23 -5.67 7.70
C ILE A 223 9.26 -5.24 6.59
N ASP A 224 8.93 -6.14 5.66
CA ASP A 224 7.97 -5.90 4.57
C ASP A 224 6.53 -6.20 5.05
N LEU A 225 6.21 -5.75 6.26
CA LEU A 225 4.94 -6.03 6.94
C LEU A 225 3.75 -5.52 6.16
N HIS A 226 3.83 -4.28 5.67
CA HIS A 226 2.73 -3.69 4.90
C HIS A 226 2.60 -4.30 3.51
N GLU A 227 3.70 -4.69 2.87
CA GLU A 227 3.65 -5.43 1.60
C GLU A 227 3.00 -6.80 1.80
N THR A 228 3.39 -7.52 2.86
CA THR A 228 2.80 -8.80 3.27
C THR A 228 1.30 -8.67 3.53
N ALA A 229 0.89 -7.65 4.28
CA ALA A 229 -0.51 -7.38 4.55
C ALA A 229 -1.31 -7.15 3.25
N GLU A 230 -0.75 -6.39 2.29
CA GLU A 230 -1.42 -6.15 1.01
C GLU A 230 -1.53 -7.41 0.15
N HIS A 231 -0.53 -8.29 0.14
CA HIS A 231 -0.64 -9.57 -0.56
C HIS A 231 -1.74 -10.46 0.03
N ILE A 232 -1.82 -10.55 1.36
CA ILE A 232 -2.86 -11.33 2.05
C ILE A 232 -4.24 -10.76 1.74
N VAL A 233 -4.42 -9.44 1.89
CA VAL A 233 -5.69 -8.77 1.58
C VAL A 233 -6.08 -9.02 0.12
N SER A 234 -5.15 -8.81 -0.83
CA SER A 234 -5.40 -9.05 -2.25
C SER A 234 -5.84 -10.48 -2.54
N GLN A 235 -5.20 -11.46 -1.91
CA GLN A 235 -5.51 -12.88 -2.10
C GLN A 235 -6.90 -13.22 -1.57
N LEU A 236 -7.29 -12.67 -0.41
CA LEU A 236 -8.61 -12.87 0.16
C LEU A 236 -9.70 -12.19 -0.68
N GLU A 237 -9.43 -11.01 -1.23
CA GLU A 237 -10.37 -10.30 -2.09
C GLU A 237 -10.58 -10.98 -3.45
N ALA A 238 -9.55 -11.66 -3.97
CA ALA A 238 -9.65 -12.41 -5.23
C ALA A 238 -10.41 -13.74 -5.11
N GLN A 239 -10.69 -14.21 -3.89
CA GLN A 239 -11.43 -15.46 -3.63
C GLN A 239 -12.94 -15.25 -3.40
N ARG A 240 -13.40 -13.99 -3.38
CA ARG A 240 -14.80 -13.60 -3.21
C ARG A 240 -15.50 -13.48 -4.55
#